data_AF-A0A3R6X753-F1
#
_entry.id   AF-A0A3R6X753-F1
#
_cell.length_a   1.000
_cell.length_b   1.000
_cell.length_c   1.000
_cell.angle_alpha   90.00
_cell.angle_beta   90.00
_cell.angle_gamma   90.00
#
_symmetry.space_group_name_H-M   'P 1'
#
loop_
_entity.id
_entity.type
_entity.pdbx_description
1 polymer ?
#
loop_
_entity_poly.entity_id
_entity_poly.type
_entity_poly.pdbx_seq_one_letter_code
_entity_poly.pdbx_strand_id
1 'polypeptide(L)'
;MDSSKRYDIIPIRVNRKLVLWMGGKTSTASKRKWNNENYEYTQLVTQKGEKERIKQAAKQAGQSVNAYVVEAVRRRMEQEQMLSASDTPGVVKNLEGDTDPVE
;
A
#
# COMPACT_ATOMS: atom_id res chain seq x y z
N MET A 1 28.00 -5.25 -50.48
CA MET A 1 27.92 -6.49 -51.29
C MET A 1 28.46 -7.59 -50.39
N ASP A 2 27.68 -8.12 -49.46
CA ASP A 2 26.71 -9.22 -49.62
C ASP A 2 27.28 -10.42 -50.38
N SER A 3 27.38 -11.56 -49.68
CA SER A 3 26.90 -12.86 -50.15
C SER A 3 27.03 -13.90 -49.03
N SER A 4 25.94 -14.05 -48.27
CA SER A 4 25.24 -15.33 -48.12
C SER A 4 26.04 -16.63 -48.31
N LYS A 5 26.28 -17.38 -47.22
CA LYS A 5 25.99 -18.83 -47.15
C LYS A 5 25.51 -19.19 -45.74
N ARG A 6 24.20 -19.35 -45.51
CA ARG A 6 23.36 -20.52 -45.85
C ARG A 6 23.57 -21.66 -44.85
N TYR A 7 22.93 -21.56 -43.70
CA TYR A 7 22.28 -22.71 -43.10
C TYR A 7 20.78 -22.57 -43.36
N ASP A 8 20.39 -23.01 -44.56
CA ASP A 8 19.04 -23.51 -44.79
C ASP A 8 18.94 -24.90 -44.14
N ILE A 9 17.71 -25.33 -43.83
CA ILE A 9 17.26 -26.67 -43.40
C ILE A 9 17.18 -26.76 -41.84
N ILE A 10 16.03 -26.71 -41.16
CA ILE A 10 14.72 -27.34 -41.41
C ILE A 10 13.56 -26.44 -40.93
N PRO A 11 12.44 -26.33 -41.69
CA PRO A 11 11.24 -25.64 -41.25
C PRO A 11 10.39 -26.55 -40.36
N ILE A 12 10.63 -26.55 -39.05
CA ILE A 12 9.58 -27.02 -38.13
C ILE A 12 8.70 -25.81 -37.87
N ARG A 13 7.51 -25.83 -38.48
CA ARG A 13 6.37 -24.99 -38.08
C ARG A 13 6.04 -25.34 -36.62
N VAL A 14 6.84 -24.85 -35.68
CA VAL A 14 6.54 -24.96 -34.26
C VAL A 14 5.30 -24.09 -34.07
N ASN A 15 4.16 -24.75 -33.93
CA ASN A 15 2.92 -24.08 -33.57
C ASN A 15 3.21 -23.19 -32.37
N ARG A 16 3.07 -21.87 -32.55
CA ARG A 16 3.14 -20.82 -31.51
C ARG A 16 2.24 -21.12 -30.30
N LYS A 17 1.36 -22.13 -30.41
CA LYS A 17 0.50 -22.67 -29.36
C LYS A 17 1.24 -23.55 -28.32
N LEU A 18 2.37 -24.18 -28.65
CA LEU A 18 3.07 -25.11 -27.75
C LEU A 18 4.05 -24.43 -26.77
N VAL A 19 4.65 -23.30 -27.16
CA VAL A 19 5.58 -22.53 -26.31
C VAL A 19 4.88 -21.88 -25.11
N LEU A 20 3.55 -21.75 -25.14
CA LEU A 20 2.76 -21.19 -24.05
C LEU A 20 2.39 -22.19 -22.93
N TRP A 21 2.76 -23.48 -23.05
CA TRP A 21 2.25 -24.53 -22.14
C TRP A 21 3.29 -25.13 -21.19
N MET A 22 4.54 -24.66 -21.18
CA MET A 22 5.60 -25.19 -20.30
C MET A 22 6.28 -24.14 -19.40
N GLY A 23 5.67 -22.96 -19.26
CA GLY A 23 6.17 -21.88 -18.41
C GLY A 23 5.11 -21.32 -17.45
N GLY A 24 4.98 -21.91 -16.26
CA GLY A 24 4.79 -21.11 -15.04
C GLY A 24 3.40 -20.80 -14.50
N LYS A 25 2.36 -21.63 -14.72
CA LYS A 25 1.08 -21.46 -13.97
C LYS A 25 1.24 -21.65 -12.45
N THR A 26 2.24 -22.44 -12.03
CA THR A 26 2.57 -22.70 -10.62
C THR A 26 3.32 -21.55 -9.94
N SER A 27 4.17 -20.80 -10.67
CA SER A 27 4.98 -19.72 -10.09
C SER A 27 4.12 -18.53 -9.63
N THR A 28 3.04 -18.24 -10.36
CA THR A 28 2.15 -17.11 -10.05
C THR A 28 1.27 -17.38 -8.84
N ALA A 29 0.80 -18.62 -8.64
CA ALA A 29 -0.04 -19.00 -7.51
C ALA A 29 0.72 -18.88 -6.17
N SER A 30 1.97 -19.36 -6.13
CA SER A 30 2.82 -19.24 -4.93
C SER A 30 3.13 -17.79 -4.57
N LYS A 31 3.44 -16.95 -5.56
CA LYS A 31 3.71 -15.51 -5.36
C LYS A 31 2.46 -14.79 -4.85
N ARG A 32 1.28 -15.12 -5.37
CA ARG A 32 0.01 -14.53 -4.91
C ARG A 32 -0.31 -14.88 -3.47
N LYS A 33 -0.10 -16.14 -3.06
CA LYS A 33 -0.31 -16.57 -1.68
C LYS A 33 0.58 -15.79 -0.71
N TRP A 34 1.88 -15.70 -1.01
CA TRP A 34 2.81 -14.92 -0.20
C TRP A 34 2.47 -13.43 -0.20
N ASN A 35 2.11 -12.85 -1.34
CA ASN A 35 1.71 -11.44 -1.39
C ASN A 35 0.47 -11.15 -0.54
N ASN A 36 -0.54 -12.03 -0.57
CA ASN A 36 -1.79 -11.86 0.17
C ASN A 36 -1.61 -12.04 1.69
N GLU A 37 -0.66 -12.87 2.11
CA GLU A 37 -0.35 -13.09 3.54
C GLU A 37 0.45 -11.92 4.14
N ASN A 38 1.29 -11.25 3.35
CA ASN A 38 2.23 -10.24 3.87
C ASN A 38 1.85 -8.79 3.56
N TYR A 39 0.98 -8.56 2.56
CA TYR A 39 0.61 -7.22 2.14
C TYR A 39 -0.90 -7.06 2.07
N GLU A 40 -1.37 -5.98 2.67
CA GLU A 40 -2.74 -5.50 2.49
C GLU A 40 -2.78 -4.48 1.34
N TYR A 41 -3.77 -4.61 0.45
CA TYR A 41 -3.98 -3.69 -0.65
C TYR A 41 -5.05 -2.67 -0.27
N THR A 42 -4.67 -1.39 -0.20
CA THR A 42 -5.62 -0.29 0.04
C THR A 42 -5.82 0.53 -1.24
N GLN A 43 -7.07 0.65 -1.68
CA GLN A 43 -7.42 1.53 -2.81
C GLN A 43 -7.62 2.97 -2.30
N LEU A 44 -6.77 3.89 -2.77
CA LEU A 44 -6.90 5.33 -2.46
C LEU A 44 -7.53 6.08 -3.64
N VAL A 45 -8.70 6.65 -3.41
CA VAL A 45 -9.36 7.58 -4.36
C VAL A 45 -9.08 9.01 -3.89
N THR A 46 -8.41 9.78 -4.74
CA THR A 46 -8.12 11.21 -4.49
C THR A 46 -8.75 12.05 -5.59
N GLN A 47 -8.81 13.36 -5.39
CA GLN A 47 -9.28 14.27 -6.43
C GLN A 47 -8.30 14.27 -7.63
N LYS A 48 -8.82 14.63 -8.81
CA LYS A 48 -7.99 14.78 -10.01
C LYS A 48 -7.00 15.93 -9.78
N GLY A 49 -5.72 15.71 -10.07
CA GLY A 49 -4.64 16.69 -9.85
C GLY A 49 -3.94 16.57 -8.49
N GLU A 50 -4.53 15.88 -7.53
CA GLU A 50 -3.94 15.72 -6.19
C GLU A 50 -2.85 14.64 -6.18
N LYS A 51 -3.01 13.60 -7.01
CA LYS A 51 -2.00 12.54 -7.18
C LYS A 51 -0.66 13.10 -7.63
N GLU A 52 -0.68 14.11 -8.50
CA GLU A 52 0.52 14.78 -9.00
C GLU A 52 1.25 15.53 -7.88
N ARG A 53 0.50 16.21 -7.00
CA ARG A 53 1.07 16.89 -5.83
C ARG A 53 1.71 15.90 -4.86
N ILE A 54 1.02 14.79 -4.57
CA ILE A 54 1.54 13.72 -3.70
C ILE A 54 2.81 13.11 -4.31
N LYS A 55 2.82 12.86 -5.62
CA LYS A 55 4.01 12.35 -6.34
C LYS A 55 5.19 13.32 -6.24
N GLN A 56 4.95 14.61 -6.42
CA GLN A 56 5.99 15.62 -6.29
C GLN A 56 6.52 15.69 -4.85
N ALA A 57 5.63 15.73 -3.85
CA ALA A 57 6.01 15.73 -2.44
C ALA A 57 6.84 14.48 -2.07
N ALA A 58 6.41 13.30 -2.50
CA ALA A 58 7.15 12.05 -2.30
C ALA A 58 8.53 12.10 -2.96
N LYS A 59 8.64 12.65 -4.18
CA LYS A 59 9.92 12.84 -4.88
C LYS A 59 10.85 13.78 -4.12
N GLN A 60 10.34 14.88 -3.58
CA GLN A 60 11.12 15.81 -2.75
C GLN A 60 11.60 15.14 -1.46
N ALA A 61 10.76 14.30 -0.84
CA ALA A 61 11.12 13.51 0.32
C ALA A 61 12.06 12.32 0.02
N GLY A 62 12.35 12.03 -1.26
CA GLY A 62 13.15 10.88 -1.67
C GLY A 62 12.47 9.53 -1.42
N GLN A 63 11.14 9.52 -1.25
CA GLN A 63 10.35 8.34 -0.89
C GLN A 63 9.47 7.88 -2.05
N SER A 64 9.05 6.61 -2.03
CA SER A 64 7.98 6.16 -2.90
C SER A 64 6.65 6.82 -2.49
N VAL A 65 5.73 6.98 -3.43
CA VAL A 65 4.40 7.54 -3.16
C VAL A 65 3.67 6.75 -2.06
N ASN A 66 3.77 5.43 -2.08
CA ASN A 66 3.16 4.58 -1.07
C ASN A 66 3.77 4.79 0.31
N ALA A 67 5.10 4.80 0.40
CA ALA A 67 5.80 5.04 1.66
C ALA A 67 5.46 6.42 2.24
N TYR A 68 5.42 7.45 1.38
CA TYR A 68 5.07 8.81 1.78
C TYR A 68 3.66 8.89 2.40
N VAL A 69 2.67 8.21 1.80
CA VAL A 69 1.30 8.17 2.33
C VAL A 69 1.23 7.41 3.66
N VAL A 70 1.88 6.25 3.76
CA VAL A 70 1.89 5.43 4.99
C VAL A 70 2.54 6.18 6.15
N GLU A 71 3.68 6.84 5.90
CA GLU A 71 4.38 7.66 6.89
C GLU A 71 3.52 8.85 7.35
N ALA A 72 2.83 9.52 6.44
CA ALA A 72 1.93 10.62 6.79
C ALA A 72 0.77 10.15 7.70
N VAL A 73 0.18 8.99 7.41
CA VAL A 73 -0.87 8.40 8.25
C VAL A 73 -0.32 8.00 9.60
N ARG A 74 0.85 7.35 9.64
CA ARG A 74 1.51 6.94 10.90
C ARG A 74 1.77 8.12 11.82
N ARG A 75 2.37 9.20 11.31
CA ARG A 75 2.62 10.42 12.08
C ARG A 75 1.34 11.02 12.63
N ARG A 76 0.25 10.99 11.87
CA ARG A 76 -1.07 11.45 12.33
C ARG A 76 -1.61 10.58 13.46
N MET A 77 -1.51 9.25 13.34
CA MET A 77 -1.93 8.34 14.41
C MET A 77 -1.11 8.55 15.69
N GLU A 78 0.20 8.75 15.57
CA GLU A 78 1.08 9.05 16.71
C GLU A 78 0.68 10.37 17.38
N GLN A 79 0.39 11.42 16.60
CA GLN A 79 -0.10 12.70 17.12
C GLN A 79 -1.44 12.58 17.85
N GLU A 80 -2.42 11.90 17.25
CA GLU A 80 -3.73 11.66 17.87
C GLU A 80 -3.60 10.85 19.16
N GLN A 81 -2.70 9.85 19.20
CA GLN A 81 -2.42 9.07 20.40
C GLN A 81 -1.76 9.91 21.51
N MET A 82 -0.84 10.81 21.17
CA MET A 82 -0.24 11.74 22.13
C MET A 82 -1.25 12.75 22.68
N LEU A 83 -2.14 13.27 21.83
CA LEU A 83 -3.21 14.20 22.23
C LEU A 83 -4.23 13.50 23.16
N SER A 84 -4.62 12.26 22.83
CA SER A 84 -5.51 11.47 23.69
C SER A 84 -4.87 11.06 25.02
N ALA A 85 -3.54 10.98 25.11
CA ALA A 85 -2.84 10.71 26.36
C ALA A 85 -2.73 11.94 27.28
N SER A 86 -2.88 13.16 26.73
CA SER A 86 -2.96 14.40 27.53
C SER A 86 -4.37 14.72 28.05
N ASP A 87 -5.40 14.07 27.50
CA ASP A 87 -6.75 14.09 28.06
C ASP A 87 -6.85 13.07 29.21
N THR A 88 -6.24 13.41 30.34
CA THR A 88 -6.37 12.66 31.59
C THR A 88 -7.87 12.44 31.92
N PRO A 89 -8.35 11.20 32.15
CA PRO A 89 -9.64 10.97 32.79
C PRO A 89 -9.49 11.32 34.27
N GLY A 90 -9.55 12.60 34.59
CA GLY A 90 -9.08 13.10 35.89
C GLY A 90 -9.62 14.47 36.27
N VAL A 91 -10.92 14.71 36.06
CA VAL A 91 -11.63 15.74 36.83
C VAL A 91 -12.91 15.11 37.38
N VAL A 92 -12.77 14.45 38.53
CA VAL A 92 -13.86 14.24 39.48
C VAL A 92 -14.36 15.61 39.92
N LYS A 93 -15.51 16.07 39.40
CA LYS A 93 -16.29 17.12 40.07
C LYS A 93 -17.23 16.46 41.07
N ASN A 94 -16.65 15.88 42.12
CA ASN A 94 -17.38 15.74 43.37
C ASN A 94 -17.38 17.13 44.00
N LEU A 95 -18.40 17.94 43.71
CA LEU A 95 -18.78 19.02 44.60
C LEU A 95 -19.80 18.42 45.57
N GLU A 96 -19.31 18.01 46.72
CA GLU A 96 -20.10 17.94 47.95
C GLU A 96 -20.56 19.36 48.31
N GLY A 97 -21.77 19.45 48.87
CA GLY A 97 -22.37 20.67 49.41
C GLY A 97 -23.74 20.91 48.76
N ASP A 98 -24.87 20.93 49.44
CA ASP A 98 -25.12 20.99 50.88
C ASP A 98 -26.51 20.39 51.16
N THR A 99 -26.65 19.97 52.42
CA THR A 99 -27.87 19.76 53.24
C THR A 99 -29.12 20.53 52.77
N ASP A 100 -30.35 20.00 52.84
CA ASP A 100 -31.07 19.71 54.09
C ASP A 100 -32.30 18.79 53.89
N PRO A 101 -32.75 18.09 54.96
CA PRO A 101 -33.91 17.19 54.97
C PRO A 101 -35.20 17.92 55.39
N VAL A 102 -36.35 17.59 54.80
CA VAL A 102 -37.73 17.81 55.33
C VAL A 102 -38.72 17.21 54.32
N GLU A 103 -39.77 16.46 54.61
CA GLU A 103 -40.39 15.83 55.79
C GLU A 103 -41.13 14.59 55.27
#